data_AF-A0A212D6Y7-F1
#
_entry.id   AF-A0A212D6Y7-F1
#
_cell.length_a   1.000
_cell.length_b   1.000
_cell.length_c   1.000
_cell.angle_alpha   90.00
_cell.angle_beta   90.00
_cell.angle_gamma   90.00
#
_symmetry.space_group_name_H-M   'P 1'
#
loop_
_entity.id
_entity.type
_entity.pdbx_description
1 polymer ?
#
loop_
_entity_poly.entity_id
_entity_poly.type
_entity_poly.pdbx_seq_one_letter_code
_entity_poly.pdbx_strand_id
1 'polypeptide(L)'
;MAKPFFRLQKFLRRTQFLLFFLTAAYLMTGSLLLLQRARDVSTYVGCFSDDGQERTLKGAVFFDLRKMTVAHCQDACAERSYIYAGLEAGAECYCGNRLPAMSVGPEECNHECKGEKSSVCGGVGRLSVYRVEELQPGSRKRRTVTYRGCFRLPENITHAFPNSLAQANVTVETCSGFCSQKG
;
A
#
# COMPACT_ATOMS: atom_id res chain seq x y z
N MET A 1 -66.72 -22.62 -2.12
CA MET A 1 -65.47 -23.22 -1.58
C MET A 1 -64.27 -22.38 -2.03
N ALA A 2 -63.77 -21.43 -1.21
CA ALA A 2 -62.62 -20.57 -1.59
C ALA A 2 -61.63 -20.28 -0.43
N LYS A 3 -61.93 -20.76 0.78
CA LYS A 3 -61.18 -20.46 2.02
C LYS A 3 -59.77 -21.12 2.14
N PRO A 4 -59.49 -22.32 1.60
CA PRO A 4 -58.16 -22.93 1.77
C PRO A 4 -57.10 -22.33 0.83
N PHE A 5 -57.50 -21.91 -0.37
CA PHE A 5 -56.59 -21.33 -1.38
C PHE A 5 -55.99 -19.99 -0.92
N PHE A 6 -56.82 -19.15 -0.27
CA PHE A 6 -56.40 -17.85 0.24
C PHE A 6 -55.39 -17.94 1.40
N ARG A 7 -55.47 -18.99 2.23
CA ARG A 7 -54.52 -19.24 3.32
C ARG A 7 -53.15 -19.69 2.78
N LEU A 8 -53.12 -20.55 1.77
CA LEU A 8 -51.89 -21.00 1.13
C LEU A 8 -51.18 -19.84 0.41
N GLN A 9 -51.93 -19.00 -0.31
CA GLN A 9 -51.39 -17.85 -1.01
C GLN A 9 -50.84 -16.79 -0.05
N LYS A 10 -51.48 -16.60 1.11
CA LYS A 10 -50.98 -15.73 2.20
C LYS A 10 -49.72 -16.29 2.86
N PHE A 11 -49.60 -17.61 2.97
CA PHE A 11 -48.42 -18.29 3.49
C PHE A 11 -47.24 -18.17 2.53
N LEU A 12 -47.46 -18.46 1.24
CA LEU A 12 -46.46 -18.30 0.17
C LEU A 12 -45.97 -16.85 0.06
N ARG A 13 -46.87 -15.86 0.21
CA ARG A 13 -46.49 -14.45 0.20
C ARG A 13 -45.64 -14.07 1.41
N ARG A 14 -45.94 -14.62 2.60
CA ARG A 14 -45.11 -14.43 3.81
C ARG A 14 -43.74 -15.07 3.69
N THR A 15 -43.65 -16.28 3.15
CA THR A 15 -42.36 -16.96 2.92
C THR A 15 -41.54 -16.23 1.86
N GLN A 16 -42.17 -15.72 0.80
CA GLN A 16 -41.51 -14.90 -0.22
C GLN A 16 -40.90 -13.61 0.36
N PHE A 17 -41.64 -12.92 1.23
CA PHE A 17 -41.14 -11.72 1.91
C PHE A 17 -39.95 -12.05 2.83
N LEU A 18 -40.04 -13.12 3.63
CA LEU A 18 -38.93 -13.56 4.49
C LEU A 18 -37.68 -13.91 3.69
N LEU A 19 -37.82 -14.64 2.57
CA LEU A 19 -36.72 -14.97 1.69
C LEU A 19 -36.07 -13.70 1.10
N PHE A 20 -36.88 -12.72 0.68
CA PHE A 20 -36.36 -11.45 0.17
C PHE A 20 -35.56 -10.65 1.22
N PHE A 21 -36.04 -10.63 2.48
CA PHE A 21 -35.28 -9.99 3.57
C PHE A 21 -33.98 -10.73 3.89
N LEU A 22 -33.99 -12.06 3.85
CA LEU A 22 -32.79 -12.87 4.07
C LEU A 22 -31.75 -12.68 2.96
N THR A 23 -32.16 -12.62 1.69
CA THR A 23 -31.24 -12.35 0.57
C THR A 23 -30.69 -10.94 0.62
N ALA A 24 -31.52 -9.94 0.93
CA ALA A 24 -31.07 -8.56 1.10
C ALA A 24 -30.05 -8.44 2.25
N ALA A 25 -30.31 -9.06 3.40
CA ALA A 25 -29.38 -9.09 4.52
C ALA A 25 -28.04 -9.75 4.15
N TYR A 26 -28.07 -10.87 3.41
CA TYR A 26 -26.87 -11.58 2.96
C TYR A 26 -26.04 -10.77 1.95
N LEU A 27 -26.67 -10.05 1.02
CA LEU A 27 -25.98 -9.16 0.08
C LEU A 27 -25.34 -7.95 0.78
N MET A 28 -26.01 -7.41 1.80
CA MET A 28 -25.50 -6.29 2.60
C MET A 28 -24.32 -6.72 3.49
N THR A 29 -24.38 -7.88 4.13
CA THR A 29 -23.25 -8.42 4.90
C THR A 29 -22.09 -8.86 4.00
N GLY A 30 -22.37 -9.43 2.83
CA GLY A 30 -21.36 -9.75 1.83
C GLY A 30 -20.60 -8.52 1.34
N SER A 31 -21.31 -7.42 1.08
CA SER A 31 -20.69 -6.14 0.68
C SER A 31 -19.85 -5.52 1.79
N LEU A 32 -20.28 -5.66 3.06
CA LEU A 32 -19.52 -5.20 4.22
C LEU A 32 -18.26 -6.05 4.47
N LEU A 33 -18.33 -7.36 4.28
CA LEU A 33 -17.19 -8.29 4.33
C LEU A 33 -16.18 -8.01 3.21
N LEU A 34 -16.64 -7.63 2.01
CA LEU A 34 -15.77 -7.20 0.91
C LEU A 34 -15.08 -5.86 1.22
N LEU A 35 -15.76 -4.91 1.87
CA LEU A 35 -15.17 -3.64 2.31
C LEU A 35 -14.14 -3.82 3.45
N GLN A 36 -14.34 -4.79 4.34
CA GLN A 36 -13.40 -5.08 5.44
C GLN A 36 -12.05 -5.65 4.95
N ARG A 37 -12.02 -6.22 3.74
CA ARG A 37 -10.81 -6.78 3.14
C ARG A 37 -9.91 -5.74 2.46
N ALA A 38 -10.33 -4.48 2.45
CA ALA A 38 -9.58 -3.34 1.92
C ALA A 38 -8.94 -2.48 3.03
N ARG A 39 -8.92 -2.94 4.29
CA ARG A 39 -7.90 -2.46 5.23
C ARG A 39 -6.60 -3.15 4.85
N ASP A 40 -5.80 -2.41 4.10
CA ASP A 40 -4.37 -2.61 3.91
C ASP A 40 -3.76 -3.23 5.17
N VAL A 41 -3.53 -4.54 5.14
CA VAL A 41 -2.87 -5.23 6.25
C VAL A 41 -1.40 -4.88 6.07
N SER A 42 -1.00 -3.72 6.57
CA SER A 42 0.41 -3.37 6.70
C SER A 42 1.07 -4.49 7.52
N THR A 43 1.79 -5.41 6.87
CA THR A 43 2.33 -6.57 7.55
C THR A 43 3.51 -6.11 8.41
N TYR A 44 3.23 -5.87 9.70
CA TYR A 44 4.25 -5.54 10.70
C TYR A 44 5.25 -6.69 10.81
N VAL A 45 6.52 -6.37 10.66
CA VAL A 45 7.61 -7.34 10.67
C VAL A 45 8.22 -7.43 12.07
N GLY A 46 8.39 -6.31 12.75
CA GLY A 46 8.97 -6.26 14.09
C GLY A 46 9.56 -4.91 14.45
N CYS A 47 10.08 -4.84 15.68
CA CYS A 47 10.83 -3.70 16.19
C CYS A 47 12.33 -3.98 16.09
N PHE A 48 13.11 -3.02 15.59
CA PHE A 48 14.54 -3.16 15.38
C PHE A 48 15.29 -1.98 16.00
N SER A 49 16.48 -2.23 16.53
CA SER A 49 17.35 -1.15 17.01
C SER A 49 17.97 -0.42 15.83
N ASP A 50 17.91 0.90 15.81
CA ASP A 50 18.58 1.74 14.82
C ASP A 50 19.66 2.57 15.50
N ASP A 51 20.92 2.18 15.30
CA ASP A 51 22.05 3.01 15.67
C ASP A 51 22.36 3.92 14.47
N GLY A 52 22.31 5.23 14.63
CA GLY A 52 22.46 6.19 13.55
C GLY A 52 23.73 6.01 12.70
N GLN A 53 24.75 5.34 13.27
CA GLN A 53 26.00 4.92 12.62
C GLN A 53 25.80 3.72 11.66
N GLU A 54 25.05 2.70 12.09
CA GLU A 54 24.72 1.52 11.30
C GLU A 54 23.20 1.38 11.17
N ARG A 55 22.65 2.17 10.23
CA ARG A 55 21.21 2.17 9.95
C ARG A 55 20.71 0.79 9.54
N THR A 56 19.60 0.39 10.13
CA THR A 56 18.84 -0.84 9.84
C THR A 56 18.38 -0.84 8.39
N LEU A 57 17.78 0.27 7.95
CA LEU A 57 17.31 0.46 6.58
C LEU A 57 18.19 1.50 5.88
N LYS A 58 18.98 1.04 4.91
CA LYS A 58 20.02 1.85 4.23
C LYS A 58 19.56 2.48 2.91
N GLY A 59 18.25 2.62 2.70
CA GLY A 59 17.65 3.18 1.48
C GLY A 59 17.26 4.64 1.64
N ALA A 60 16.11 5.00 1.07
CA ALA A 60 15.59 6.38 1.12
C ALA A 60 15.10 6.76 2.53
N VAL A 61 15.22 8.03 2.90
CA VAL A 61 14.78 8.57 4.19
C VAL A 61 14.01 9.87 3.96
N PHE A 62 12.92 10.07 4.70
CA PHE A 62 12.19 11.34 4.73
C PHE A 62 11.41 11.50 6.05
N PHE A 63 10.91 12.71 6.29
CA PHE A 63 10.29 13.10 7.55
C PHE A 63 8.97 13.83 7.30
N ASP A 64 7.95 13.54 8.10
CA ASP A 64 6.71 14.31 8.17
C ASP A 64 6.30 14.50 9.64
N LEU A 65 6.56 15.70 10.15
CA LEU A 65 6.32 16.05 11.56
C LEU A 65 4.84 16.14 11.94
N ARG A 66 3.90 16.05 10.98
CA ARG A 66 2.46 16.25 11.22
C ARG A 66 1.58 15.14 10.69
N LYS A 67 1.91 14.56 9.54
CA LYS A 67 1.04 13.63 8.81
C LYS A 67 1.70 12.27 8.58
N MET A 68 2.81 11.96 9.25
CA MET A 68 3.41 10.63 9.13
C MET A 68 2.42 9.55 9.59
N THR A 69 2.19 8.57 8.74
CA THR A 69 1.41 7.35 9.01
C THR A 69 2.17 6.15 8.47
N VAL A 70 1.81 4.95 8.93
CA VAL A 70 2.40 3.70 8.43
C VAL A 70 2.19 3.58 6.93
N ALA A 71 0.95 3.81 6.45
CA ALA A 71 0.62 3.79 5.03
C ALA A 71 1.40 4.82 4.22
N HIS A 72 1.57 6.05 4.73
CA HIS A 72 2.33 7.09 4.04
C HIS A 72 3.80 6.68 3.83
N CYS A 73 4.40 6.07 4.85
CA CYS A 73 5.76 5.56 4.76
C CYS A 73 5.86 4.36 3.80
N GLN A 74 4.95 3.40 3.90
CA GLN A 74 4.91 2.25 2.99
C GLN A 74 4.71 2.67 1.53
N ASP A 75 3.77 3.57 1.24
CA ASP A 75 3.51 4.10 -0.11
C ASP A 75 4.76 4.76 -0.71
N ALA A 76 5.44 5.58 0.08
CA ALA A 76 6.65 6.27 -0.35
C ALA A 76 7.82 5.29 -0.61
N CYS A 77 7.93 4.23 0.20
CA CYS A 77 8.91 3.17 -0.03
C CYS A 77 8.54 2.29 -1.23
N ALA A 78 7.25 2.00 -1.43
CA ALA A 78 6.72 1.26 -2.58
C ALA A 78 7.00 1.99 -3.90
N GLU A 79 6.77 3.31 -3.94
CA GLU A 79 7.02 4.14 -5.12
C GLU A 79 8.49 4.10 -5.56
N ARG A 80 9.38 3.85 -4.60
CA ARG A 80 10.83 3.73 -4.79
C ARG A 80 11.31 2.28 -4.90
N SER A 81 10.38 1.32 -5.00
CA SER A 81 10.66 -0.12 -5.14
C SER A 81 11.46 -0.72 -3.98
N TYR A 82 11.21 -0.24 -2.76
CA TYR A 82 11.74 -0.86 -1.54
C TYR A 82 10.78 -1.91 -0.97
N ILE A 83 11.34 -2.96 -0.35
CA ILE A 83 10.59 -4.08 0.23
C ILE A 83 10.15 -3.80 1.67
N TYR A 84 10.87 -2.91 2.37
CA TYR A 84 10.63 -2.58 3.76
C TYR A 84 10.51 -1.08 3.97
N ALA A 85 9.60 -0.71 4.84
CA ALA A 85 9.39 0.62 5.38
C ALA A 85 9.57 0.56 6.89
N GLY A 86 10.32 1.48 7.46
CA GLY A 86 10.60 1.56 8.89
C GLY A 86 10.28 2.94 9.41
N LEU A 87 9.55 3.01 10.52
CA LEU A 87 9.17 4.27 11.14
C LEU A 87 9.90 4.45 12.46
N GLU A 88 10.42 5.66 12.67
CA GLU A 88 11.15 6.06 13.89
C GLU A 88 10.54 7.34 14.48
N ALA A 89 10.58 7.45 15.81
CA ALA A 89 10.17 8.63 16.58
C ALA A 89 8.78 9.23 16.24
N GLY A 90 7.89 8.48 15.60
CA GLY A 90 6.55 8.92 15.20
C GLY A 90 6.46 9.73 13.90
N ALA A 91 7.58 10.20 13.36
CA ALA A 91 7.62 11.19 12.28
C ALA A 91 8.61 10.90 11.15
N GLU A 92 9.49 9.92 11.35
CA GLU A 92 10.57 9.61 10.42
C GLU A 92 10.22 8.32 9.66
N CYS A 93 10.58 8.27 8.37
CA CYS A 93 10.39 7.11 7.53
C CYS A 93 11.69 6.74 6.83
N TYR A 94 12.02 5.46 6.91
CA TYR A 94 13.21 4.83 6.36
C TYR A 94 12.79 3.70 5.44
N CYS A 95 13.38 3.61 4.26
CA CYS A 95 13.11 2.56 3.29
C CYS A 95 14.32 1.64 3.14
N GLY A 96 14.11 0.37 2.85
CA GLY A 96 15.21 -0.55 2.57
C GLY A 96 14.77 -1.89 2.01
N ASN A 97 15.75 -2.69 1.60
CA ASN A 97 15.54 -4.01 0.99
C ASN A 97 16.06 -5.17 1.83
N ARG A 98 16.73 -4.86 2.93
CA ARG A 98 17.34 -5.83 3.84
C ARG A 98 17.04 -5.41 5.26
N LEU A 99 16.83 -6.39 6.12
CA LEU A 99 16.73 -6.21 7.56
C LEU A 99 17.98 -6.80 8.22
N PRO A 100 18.61 -6.10 9.16
CA PRO A 100 19.64 -6.68 10.01
C PRO A 100 19.02 -7.72 10.96
N ALA A 101 19.89 -8.51 11.61
CA ALA A 101 19.46 -9.62 12.46
C ALA A 101 18.92 -9.20 13.85
N MET A 102 19.17 -7.97 14.30
CA MET A 102 18.90 -7.56 15.68
C MET A 102 17.50 -6.96 15.84
N SER A 103 16.51 -7.83 16.06
CA SER A 103 15.19 -7.42 16.56
C SER A 103 15.25 -7.16 18.06
N VAL A 104 14.46 -6.19 18.51
CA VAL A 104 14.26 -5.88 19.94
C VAL A 104 12.80 -6.13 20.35
N GLY A 105 12.49 -5.94 21.62
CA GLY A 105 11.13 -6.13 22.13
C GLY A 105 10.14 -5.15 21.47
N PRO A 106 8.91 -5.58 21.12
CA PRO A 106 7.91 -4.71 20.52
C PRO A 106 7.54 -3.51 21.40
N GLU A 107 7.72 -3.61 22.72
CA GLU A 107 7.51 -2.56 23.71
C GLU A 107 8.45 -1.36 23.54
N GLU A 108 9.60 -1.53 22.90
CA GLU A 108 10.54 -0.44 22.60
C GLU A 108 10.09 0.42 21.41
N CYS A 109 9.18 -0.12 20.59
CA CYS A 109 8.50 0.60 19.53
C CYS A 109 7.11 1.01 20.01
N ASN A 110 7.01 2.07 20.82
CA ASN A 110 5.76 2.51 21.45
C ASN A 110 5.36 3.96 21.12
N HIS A 111 6.04 4.62 20.18
CA HIS A 111 5.67 5.95 19.73
C HIS A 111 4.49 5.90 18.76
N GLU A 112 3.51 6.76 18.97
CA GLU A 112 2.41 6.97 18.04
C GLU A 112 2.86 7.74 16.80
N CYS A 113 2.28 7.41 15.64
CA CYS A 113 2.46 8.17 14.42
C CYS A 113 1.88 9.59 14.55
N LYS A 114 2.57 10.61 14.03
CA LYS A 114 2.08 12.00 14.10
C LYS A 114 0.77 12.22 13.35
N GLY A 115 0.57 11.53 12.24
CA GLY A 115 -0.64 11.59 11.42
C GLY A 115 -1.74 10.60 11.83
N GLU A 116 -1.44 9.61 12.66
CA GLU A 116 -2.38 8.54 13.05
C GLU A 116 -2.06 7.97 14.43
N LYS A 117 -2.76 8.48 15.46
CA LYS A 117 -2.48 8.13 16.85
C LYS A 117 -2.74 6.67 17.23
N SER A 118 -3.52 5.93 16.43
CA SER A 118 -3.82 4.52 16.67
C SER A 118 -2.74 3.56 16.18
N SER A 119 -1.71 4.07 15.51
CA SER A 119 -0.68 3.27 14.86
C SER A 119 0.69 3.51 15.49
N VAL A 120 1.48 2.43 15.55
CA VAL A 120 2.84 2.46 16.10
C VAL A 120 3.82 2.91 15.03
N CYS A 121 4.69 3.85 15.36
CA CYS A 121 5.68 4.46 14.48
C CYS A 121 7.07 4.52 15.15
N GLY A 122 7.51 3.37 15.67
CA GLY A 122 8.84 3.20 16.23
C GLY A 122 9.00 3.72 17.65
N GLY A 123 10.22 4.15 17.95
CA GLY A 123 10.65 4.80 19.19
C GLY A 123 11.91 5.60 18.90
N VAL A 124 12.57 6.14 19.93
CA VAL A 124 13.86 6.84 19.75
C VAL A 124 14.96 5.79 19.54
N GLY A 125 15.63 5.78 18.39
CA GLY A 125 16.60 4.74 18.03
C GLY A 125 15.96 3.37 17.81
N ARG A 126 14.65 3.33 17.50
CA ARG A 126 13.85 2.11 17.37
C ARG A 126 12.95 2.20 16.14
N LEU A 127 13.14 1.29 15.20
CA LEU A 127 12.38 1.21 13.96
C LEU A 127 11.26 0.18 14.07
N SER A 128 10.02 0.66 13.93
CA SER A 128 8.89 -0.22 13.61
C SER A 128 8.93 -0.52 12.12
N VAL A 129 9.25 -1.77 11.78
CA VAL A 129 9.41 -2.20 10.39
C VAL A 129 8.14 -2.87 9.89
N TYR A 130 7.72 -2.48 8.70
CA TYR A 130 6.60 -3.01 7.95
C TYR A 130 7.08 -3.51 6.59
N ARG A 131 6.49 -4.61 6.12
CA ARG A 131 6.66 -5.04 4.74
C ARG A 131 5.88 -4.07 3.86
N VAL A 132 6.52 -3.59 2.80
CA VAL A 132 5.84 -2.85 1.75
C VAL A 132 5.07 -3.89 0.95
N GLU A 133 3.74 -3.92 1.08
CA GLU A 133 2.94 -4.74 0.20
C GLU A 133 3.04 -4.17 -1.20
N GLU A 134 3.45 -5.03 -2.14
CA GLU A 134 3.52 -4.65 -3.53
C GLU A 134 2.09 -4.36 -3.96
N LEU A 135 1.79 -3.08 -4.21
CA LEU A 135 0.56 -2.65 -4.86
C LEU A 135 0.34 -3.64 -6.00
N GLN A 136 -0.70 -4.48 -5.87
CA GLN A 136 -0.98 -5.56 -6.80
C GLN A 136 -0.85 -5.00 -8.23
N PRO A 137 -0.49 -5.82 -9.23
CA PRO A 137 -0.38 -5.35 -10.62
C PRO A 137 -1.60 -4.61 -11.18
N GLY A 138 -2.76 -4.63 -10.48
CA GLY A 138 -3.95 -3.81 -10.76
C GLY A 138 -4.18 -2.57 -9.88
N SER A 139 -3.39 -2.32 -8.82
CA SER A 139 -3.48 -1.16 -7.92
C SER A 139 -2.28 -0.23 -7.96
N ARG A 140 -1.27 -0.47 -8.81
CA ARG A 140 -0.30 0.59 -9.17
C ARG A 140 -1.12 1.81 -9.56
N LYS A 141 -1.10 2.85 -8.72
CA LYS A 141 -1.66 4.16 -9.03
C LYS A 141 -1.05 4.51 -10.38
N ARG A 142 -1.86 4.38 -11.45
CA ARG A 142 -1.38 4.39 -12.83
C ARG A 142 -0.60 5.69 -12.98
N ARG A 143 0.75 5.62 -12.94
CA ARG A 143 1.59 6.79 -13.17
C ARG A 143 1.09 7.31 -14.50
N THR A 144 0.44 8.46 -14.48
CA THR A 144 -0.28 8.94 -15.64
C THR A 144 0.79 9.46 -16.57
N VAL A 145 1.35 8.57 -17.40
CA VAL A 145 2.38 8.94 -18.35
C VAL A 145 1.71 9.85 -19.38
N THR A 146 1.98 11.14 -19.28
CA THR A 146 1.47 12.14 -20.22
C THR A 146 2.42 12.21 -21.40
N TYR A 147 1.94 11.80 -22.58
CA TYR A 147 2.67 11.99 -23.82
C TYR A 147 2.78 13.49 -24.15
N ARG A 148 4.01 14.02 -24.21
CA ARG A 148 4.30 15.44 -24.50
C ARG A 148 4.74 15.71 -25.94
N GLY A 149 4.75 14.68 -26.80
CA GLY A 149 5.18 14.78 -28.20
C GLY A 149 6.55 14.16 -28.47
N CYS A 150 6.93 14.15 -29.75
CA CYS A 150 8.24 13.73 -30.22
C CYS A 150 9.17 14.94 -30.36
N PHE A 151 10.36 14.86 -29.79
CA PHE A 151 11.36 15.93 -29.85
C PHE A 151 12.50 15.53 -30.79
N ARG A 152 12.99 16.47 -31.60
CA ARG A 152 14.19 16.26 -32.43
C ARG A 152 15.45 16.49 -31.60
N LEU A 153 16.43 15.61 -31.79
CA LEU A 153 17.76 15.77 -31.23
C LEU A 153 18.51 16.87 -32.00
N PRO A 154 19.26 17.76 -31.32
CA PRO A 154 20.25 18.61 -31.96
C PRO A 154 21.30 17.76 -32.69
N GLU A 155 21.83 18.25 -33.81
CA GLU A 155 22.78 17.50 -34.65
C GLU A 155 24.07 17.07 -33.92
N ASN A 156 24.40 17.72 -32.80
CA ASN A 156 25.57 17.42 -31.97
C ASN A 156 25.33 16.39 -30.85
N ILE A 157 24.14 15.78 -30.76
CA ILE A 157 23.81 14.83 -29.68
C ILE A 157 23.38 13.48 -30.27
N THR A 158 24.09 12.41 -29.90
CA THR A 158 23.82 11.03 -30.34
C THR A 158 22.73 10.34 -29.53
N HIS A 159 22.52 10.73 -28.26
CA HIS A 159 21.51 10.15 -27.36
C HIS A 159 20.77 11.23 -26.58
N ALA A 160 19.42 11.18 -26.58
CA ALA A 160 18.59 12.12 -25.83
C ALA A 160 18.72 11.97 -24.31
N PHE A 161 19.03 10.77 -23.86
CA PHE A 161 19.14 10.42 -22.45
C PHE A 161 20.38 9.54 -22.22
N PRO A 162 21.00 9.63 -21.03
CA PRO A 162 22.18 8.83 -20.68
C PRO A 162 21.85 7.33 -20.55
N ASN A 163 20.60 6.99 -20.26
CA ASN A 163 20.13 5.62 -20.12
C ASN A 163 19.02 5.33 -21.14
N SER A 164 19.13 4.21 -21.85
CA SER A 164 18.15 3.80 -22.86
C SER A 164 17.78 2.32 -22.73
N LEU A 165 16.50 2.01 -22.90
CA LEU A 165 15.99 0.64 -22.95
C LEU A 165 15.69 0.25 -24.40
N ALA A 166 16.58 -0.53 -25.01
CA ALA A 166 16.37 -1.08 -26.35
C ALA A 166 15.92 -2.55 -26.24
N GLN A 167 14.61 -2.79 -26.37
CA GLN A 167 14.01 -4.13 -26.38
C GLN A 167 12.94 -4.20 -27.47
N ALA A 168 12.74 -5.38 -28.07
CA ALA A 168 11.80 -5.58 -29.17
C ALA A 168 10.34 -5.26 -28.79
N ASN A 169 9.98 -5.41 -27.51
CA ASN A 169 8.61 -5.26 -27.00
C ASN A 169 8.55 -4.23 -25.85
N VAL A 170 9.15 -3.05 -26.04
CA VAL A 170 9.10 -2.01 -25.01
C VAL A 170 7.69 -1.41 -24.91
N THR A 171 7.16 -1.29 -23.69
CA THR A 171 5.88 -0.61 -23.42
C THR A 171 6.14 0.69 -22.67
N VAL A 172 5.12 1.54 -22.60
CA VAL A 172 5.21 2.81 -21.86
C VAL A 172 5.50 2.56 -20.37
N GLU A 173 4.90 1.52 -19.81
CA GLU A 173 5.08 1.12 -18.41
C GLU A 173 6.48 0.55 -18.16
N THR A 174 6.99 -0.31 -19.05
CA THR A 174 8.33 -0.89 -18.88
C THR A 174 9.42 0.16 -19.11
N CYS A 175 9.25 1.05 -20.07
CA CYS A 175 10.16 2.17 -20.33
C CYS A 175 10.18 3.18 -19.16
N SER A 176 8.99 3.64 -18.72
CA SER A 176 8.90 4.59 -17.60
C SER A 176 9.39 3.97 -16.27
N GLY A 177 9.13 2.69 -16.05
CA GLY A 177 9.67 1.94 -14.92
C GLY A 177 11.21 1.87 -14.93
N PHE A 178 11.82 1.55 -16.08
CA PHE A 178 13.27 1.52 -16.25
C PHE A 178 13.92 2.88 -15.97
N CYS A 179 13.40 3.96 -16.54
CA CYS A 179 13.93 5.31 -16.30
C CYS A 179 13.84 5.69 -14.81
N SER A 180 12.75 5.30 -14.13
CA SER A 180 12.56 5.59 -12.70
C SER A 180 13.58 4.89 -11.78
N GLN A 181 14.13 3.76 -12.21
CA GLN A 181 15.13 3.01 -11.44
C GLN A 181 16.56 3.55 -11.63
N LYS A 182 16.79 4.40 -12.65
CA LYS A 182 18.14 4.76 -13.10
C LYS A 182 18.57 6.20 -12.81
N GLY A 183 17.67 7.04 -12.29
CA GLY A 183 17.97 8.43 -11.92
C GLY A 183 18.02 9.34 -13.12
#